data_AF-A0A8J4BPJ7-F1
#
_entry.id   AF-A0A8J4BPJ7-F1
#
_cell.length_a   1.000
_cell.length_b   1.000
_cell.length_c   1.000
_cell.angle_alpha   90.00
_cell.angle_beta   90.00
_cell.angle_gamma   90.00
#
_symmetry.space_group_name_H-M   'P 1'
#
loop_
_entity.id
_entity.type
_entity.pdbx_description
1 polymer ?
#
loop_
_entity_poly.entity_id
_entity_poly.type
_entity_poly.pdbx_seq_one_letter_code
_entity_poly.pdbx_strand_id
1 'polypeptide(L)'
;MQDLCSRVACTRRNIMVRDGFCCQYCGSRRDLTLDHVHPVSKGGKETWENLVTACMRCNQKKSDRTLRELGWKLRRQPKEPTPFEIGIVAGISTSDILRPPPEWDAYIAPYRERLEMYRRAAVEAGLVNLIDDD
;
A
#
# COMPACT_ATOMS: atom_id res chain seq x y z
N MET A 1 -26.43 1.98 -0.27
CA MET A 1 -25.57 1.07 -1.04
C MET A 1 -24.12 1.33 -0.64
N GLN A 2 -23.67 0.67 0.43
CA GLN A 2 -22.29 0.75 0.91
C GLN A 2 -21.32 0.08 -0.08
N ASP A 3 -20.15 0.70 -0.22
CA ASP A 3 -18.89 0.10 -0.66
C ASP A 3 -18.75 -0.44 -2.10
N LEU A 4 -18.88 0.46 -3.10
CA LEU A 4 -18.27 0.24 -4.42
C LEU A 4 -16.92 0.97 -4.60
N CYS A 5 -16.30 1.45 -3.51
CA CYS A 5 -14.86 1.72 -3.50
C CYS A 5 -14.18 0.38 -3.22
N SER A 6 -13.73 -0.31 -4.28
CA SER A 6 -13.10 -1.62 -4.14
C SER A 6 -11.84 -1.50 -3.27
N ARG A 7 -11.94 -1.94 -2.01
CA ARG A 7 -10.84 -1.99 -1.05
C ARG A 7 -9.62 -2.68 -1.65
N VAL A 8 -8.42 -2.23 -1.28
CA VAL A 8 -7.18 -2.87 -1.75
C VAL A 8 -7.04 -4.21 -1.05
N ALA A 9 -6.96 -5.29 -1.84
CA ALA A 9 -6.75 -6.62 -1.29
C ALA A 9 -5.45 -6.68 -0.47
N CYS A 10 -5.51 -7.22 0.74
CA CYS A 10 -4.35 -7.42 1.62
C CYS A 10 -3.50 -8.59 1.14
N THR A 11 -2.72 -8.37 0.07
CA THR A 11 -1.83 -9.39 -0.51
C THR A 11 -0.38 -9.09 -0.16
N ARG A 12 0.48 -10.11 -0.23
CA ARG A 12 1.93 -9.95 -0.01
C ARG A 12 2.55 -8.86 -0.88
N ARG A 13 2.16 -8.82 -2.16
CA ARG A 13 2.63 -7.79 -3.09
C ARG A 13 2.21 -6.40 -2.60
N ASN A 14 0.95 -6.21 -2.22
CA ASN A 14 0.43 -4.90 -1.83
C ASN A 14 1.02 -4.42 -0.50
N ILE A 15 1.32 -5.32 0.44
CA ILE A 15 2.04 -4.97 1.68
C ILE A 15 3.47 -4.51 1.36
N MET A 16 4.18 -5.23 0.48
CA MET A 16 5.53 -4.84 0.04
C MET A 16 5.54 -3.50 -0.68
N VAL A 17 4.56 -3.25 -1.55
CA VAL A 17 4.38 -1.95 -2.20
C VAL A 17 4.11 -0.88 -1.15
N ARG A 18 3.11 -1.03 -0.28
CA ARG A 18 2.79 -0.05 0.80
C ARG A 18 4.02 0.35 1.63
N ASP A 19 4.88 -0.62 1.91
CA ASP A 19 6.09 -0.47 2.72
C ASP A 19 7.31 -0.02 1.93
N GLY A 20 7.16 0.25 0.62
CA GLY A 20 8.23 0.73 -0.26
C GLY A 20 9.36 -0.27 -0.45
N PHE A 21 9.04 -1.57 -0.45
CA PHE A 21 10.00 -2.69 -0.49
C PHE A 21 11.11 -2.53 0.55
N CYS A 22 10.73 -2.16 1.77
CA CYS A 22 11.65 -1.81 2.84
C CYS A 22 11.20 -2.47 4.15
N CYS A 23 12.15 -3.10 4.84
CA CYS A 23 11.95 -3.69 6.15
C CYS A 23 11.50 -2.62 7.16
N GLN A 24 10.32 -2.80 7.75
CA GLN A 24 9.72 -1.87 8.70
C GLN A 24 10.40 -1.88 10.08
N TYR A 25 11.35 -2.80 10.29
CA TYR A 25 12.17 -2.84 11.51
C TYR A 25 13.52 -2.13 11.35
N CYS A 26 14.25 -2.39 10.26
CA CYS A 26 15.64 -1.92 10.11
C CYS A 26 15.92 -1.10 8.85
N GLY A 27 14.98 -1.00 7.91
CA GLY A 27 15.17 -0.25 6.66
C GLY A 27 15.85 -1.03 5.52
N SER A 28 16.28 -2.29 5.75
CA SER A 28 16.86 -3.12 4.68
C SER A 28 15.89 -3.30 3.51
N ARG A 29 16.42 -3.34 2.29
CA ARG A 29 15.68 -3.66 1.05
C ARG A 29 16.01 -5.05 0.48
N ARG A 30 16.77 -5.86 1.22
CA ARG A 30 17.23 -7.19 0.82
C ARG A 30 16.54 -8.28 1.61
N ASP A 31 16.38 -9.45 1.00
CA ASP A 31 15.83 -10.68 1.59
C ASP A 31 14.51 -10.43 2.33
N LEU A 32 13.56 -9.84 1.60
CA LEU A 32 12.30 -9.37 2.17
C LEU A 32 11.27 -10.49 2.24
N THR A 33 10.54 -10.48 3.35
CA THR A 33 9.37 -11.29 3.61
C THR A 33 8.29 -10.47 4.30
N LEU A 34 7.20 -11.12 4.70
CA LEU A 34 6.20 -10.54 5.57
C LEU A 34 6.40 -11.05 6.98
N ASP A 35 6.02 -10.23 7.93
CA ASP A 35 5.93 -10.59 9.34
C ASP A 35 4.63 -10.05 9.95
N HIS A 36 4.13 -10.78 10.95
CA HIS A 36 2.99 -10.38 11.77
C HIS A 36 3.50 -9.58 12.96
N VAL A 37 3.21 -8.28 13.02
CA VAL A 37 3.61 -7.38 14.11
C VAL A 37 3.22 -7.96 15.48
N HIS A 38 1.97 -8.39 15.60
CA HIS A 38 1.48 -9.27 16.66
C HIS A 38 1.55 -10.72 16.17
N PRO A 39 2.39 -11.59 16.76
CA PRO A 39 2.59 -12.95 16.29
C PRO A 39 1.31 -13.79 16.23
N VAL A 40 1.22 -14.66 15.23
CA VAL A 40 0.08 -15.59 15.05
C VAL A 40 -0.13 -16.48 16.27
N SER A 41 0.96 -16.99 16.86
CA SER A 41 0.93 -17.79 18.10
C SER A 41 0.31 -17.06 19.30
N LYS A 42 0.23 -15.72 19.25
CA LYS A 42 -0.38 -14.86 20.27
C LYS A 42 -1.74 -14.29 19.82
N GLY A 43 -2.32 -14.81 18.73
CA GLY A 43 -3.62 -14.37 18.19
C GLY A 43 -3.53 -13.28 17.11
N GLY A 44 -2.36 -13.07 16.52
CA GLY A 44 -2.17 -12.18 15.37
C GLY A 44 -3.02 -12.58 14.17
N LYS A 45 -3.65 -11.59 13.54
CA LYS A 45 -4.50 -11.77 12.35
C LYS A 45 -3.77 -11.38 11.06
N GLU A 46 -4.21 -11.92 9.93
CA GLU A 46 -3.77 -11.49 8.60
C GLU A 46 -4.52 -10.24 8.15
N THR A 47 -4.16 -9.08 8.70
CA THR A 47 -4.77 -7.79 8.34
C THR A 47 -3.73 -6.76 7.96
N TRP A 48 -4.19 -5.67 7.33
CA TRP A 48 -3.34 -4.55 6.95
C TRP A 48 -2.57 -3.96 8.12
N GLU A 49 -3.18 -3.88 9.29
CA GLU A 49 -2.63 -3.31 10.52
C GLU A 49 -1.66 -4.26 11.23
N ASN A 50 -1.62 -5.53 10.85
CA ASN A 50 -0.77 -6.52 11.51
C ASN A 50 0.34 -7.07 10.61
N LEU A 51 0.23 -6.93 9.29
CA LEU A 51 1.25 -7.39 8.36
C LEU A 51 2.18 -6.25 7.94
N VAL A 52 3.49 -6.51 7.99
CA VAL A 52 4.55 -5.59 7.53
C VAL A 52 5.62 -6.33 6.74
N THR A 53 6.31 -5.60 5.89
CA THR A 53 7.53 -6.05 5.24
C THR A 53 8.66 -6.12 6.24
N ALA A 54 9.35 -7.25 6.29
CA ALA A 54 10.50 -7.49 7.17
C ALA A 54 11.61 -8.20 6.39
N CYS A 55 12.88 -7.89 6.66
CA CYS A 55 13.96 -8.73 6.14
C CYS A 55 14.06 -10.04 6.94
N MET A 56 14.57 -11.10 6.33
CA MET A 56 14.70 -12.42 6.97
C MET A 56 15.41 -12.37 8.33
N ARG A 57 16.50 -11.59 8.45
CA ARG A 57 17.23 -11.40 9.71
C ARG A 57 16.36 -10.81 10.82
N CYS A 58 15.59 -9.76 10.52
CA CYS A 58 14.70 -9.14 11.50
C CYS A 58 13.52 -10.03 11.82
N ASN A 59 12.94 -10.70 10.82
CA ASN A 59 11.81 -11.61 10.99
C ASN A 59 12.19 -12.78 11.92
N GLN A 60 13.32 -13.45 11.66
CA GLN A 60 13.84 -14.52 12.52
C GLN A 60 14.18 -14.01 13.91
N LYS A 61 14.82 -12.83 14.03
CA LYS A 61 15.11 -12.23 15.33
C LYS A 61 13.83 -11.91 16.08
N LYS A 62 12.76 -11.45 15.43
CA LYS A 62 11.50 -11.18 16.11
C LYS A 62 10.84 -12.47 16.58
N SER A 63 10.77 -13.48 15.71
CA SER A 63 10.08 -14.75 16.00
C SER A 63 8.65 -14.48 16.50
N ASP A 64 8.25 -15.16 17.57
CA ASP A 64 6.98 -15.04 18.29
C ASP A 64 6.97 -13.94 19.37
N ARG A 65 7.94 -13.02 19.34
CA ARG A 65 7.98 -11.87 20.25
C ARG A 65 7.23 -10.67 19.68
N THR A 66 6.56 -9.96 20.56
CA THR A 66 5.93 -8.67 20.33
C THR A 66 6.99 -7.58 20.28
N LEU A 67 6.65 -6.46 19.62
CA LEU A 67 7.55 -5.30 19.58
C LEU A 67 7.86 -4.76 20.98
N ARG A 68 6.91 -4.86 21.92
CA ARG A 68 7.10 -4.45 23.32
C ARG A 68 8.18 -5.29 24.01
N GLU A 69 8.14 -6.62 23.86
CA GLU A 69 9.14 -7.53 24.44
C GLU A 69 10.55 -7.25 23.90
N LEU A 70 10.65 -6.76 22.67
CA LEU A 70 11.92 -6.43 22.01
C LEU A 70 12.37 -4.98 22.21
N GLY A 71 11.52 -4.11 22.75
CA GLY A 71 11.73 -2.66 22.73
C GLY A 71 11.81 -2.06 21.32
N TRP A 72 11.24 -2.72 20.32
CA TRP A 72 11.27 -2.27 18.93
C TRP A 72 10.14 -1.29 18.63
N LYS A 73 10.37 -0.45 17.61
CA LYS A 73 9.36 0.42 17.03
C LYS A 73 9.35 0.22 15.51
N LEU A 74 8.16 0.30 14.92
CA LEU A 74 8.02 0.29 13.47
C LEU A 74 8.47 1.63 12.90
N ARG A 75 9.04 1.60 11.70
CA ARG A 75 9.37 2.81 10.94
C ARG A 75 8.13 3.56 10.48
N ARG A 76 7.07 2.83 10.11
CA ARG A 76 5.76 3.37 9.73
C ARG A 76 4.67 2.52 10.36
N GLN A 77 3.59 3.16 10.81
CA GLN A 77 2.42 2.43 11.29
C GLN A 77 1.70 1.74 10.12
N PRO A 78 1.44 0.43 10.21
CA PRO A 78 0.73 -0.32 9.17
C PRO A 78 -0.75 0.06 9.19
N LYS A 79 -1.27 0.47 8.03
CA LYS A 79 -2.68 0.76 7.80
C LYS A 79 -3.07 0.31 6.40
N GLU A 80 -4.36 0.10 6.16
CA GLU A 80 -4.87 -0.13 4.81
C GLU A 80 -4.58 1.10 3.94
N PRO A 81 -3.90 0.92 2.78
CA PRO A 81 -3.67 2.01 1.86
C PRO A 81 -4.92 2.26 1.01
N THR A 82 -5.10 3.50 0.57
CA THR A 82 -6.06 3.77 -0.50
C THR A 82 -5.56 3.17 -1.82
N PRO A 83 -6.44 2.85 -2.78
CA PRO A 83 -6.01 2.38 -4.09
C PRO A 83 -5.03 3.35 -4.78
N PHE A 84 -5.22 4.65 -4.55
CA PHE A 84 -4.37 5.71 -5.06
C PHE A 84 -2.98 5.74 -4.38
N GLU A 85 -2.90 5.59 -3.05
CA GLU A 85 -1.60 5.46 -2.34
C GLU A 85 -0.79 4.27 -2.85
N ILE A 86 -1.44 3.13 -3.13
CA ILE A 86 -0.79 1.95 -3.74
C ILE A 86 -0.28 2.27 -5.16
N GLY A 87 -1.06 2.95 -5.98
CA GLY A 87 -0.69 3.31 -7.36
C GLY A 87 0.58 4.15 -7.43
N ILE A 88 0.68 5.18 -6.58
CA ILE A 88 1.89 6.03 -6.48
C ILE A 88 3.11 5.20 -6.11
N VAL A 89 3.02 4.39 -5.05
CA VAL A 89 4.19 3.64 -4.57
C VAL A 89 4.58 2.52 -5.53
N ALA A 90 3.63 2.00 -6.31
CA ALA A 90 3.88 1.05 -7.39
C ALA A 90 4.61 1.68 -8.59
N GLY A 91 4.88 3.00 -8.59
CA GLY A 91 5.59 3.69 -9.67
C GLY A 91 4.76 3.83 -10.94
N ILE A 92 3.44 3.67 -10.83
CA ILE A 92 2.53 4.01 -11.92
C ILE A 92 2.42 5.54 -11.88
N SER A 93 2.80 6.22 -12.96
CA SER A 93 2.69 7.67 -12.99
C SER A 93 1.24 8.06 -12.71
N THR A 94 1.04 9.05 -11.84
CA THR A 94 -0.30 9.59 -11.59
C THR A 94 -0.92 10.09 -12.89
N SER A 95 -0.12 10.57 -13.85
CA SER A 95 -0.59 10.89 -15.21
C SER A 95 -1.12 9.66 -15.93
N ASP A 96 -0.50 8.49 -15.81
CA ASP A 96 -0.89 7.32 -16.61
C ASP A 96 -2.16 6.65 -16.05
N ILE A 97 -2.35 6.72 -14.72
CA ILE A 97 -3.61 6.29 -14.07
C ILE A 97 -4.72 7.30 -14.37
N LEU A 98 -4.44 8.59 -14.19
CA LEU A 98 -5.49 9.62 -14.17
C LEU A 98 -5.75 10.23 -15.55
N ARG A 99 -4.78 10.25 -16.45
CA ARG A 99 -4.87 10.74 -17.83
C ARG A 99 -4.46 9.62 -18.81
N PRO A 100 -5.26 8.54 -18.91
CA PRO A 100 -5.01 7.50 -19.88
C PRO A 100 -5.13 8.05 -21.32
N PRO A 101 -4.42 7.47 -22.31
CA PRO A 101 -4.51 7.91 -23.71
C PRO A 101 -5.95 7.84 -24.26
N PRO A 102 -6.39 8.79 -25.11
CA PRO A 102 -7.76 8.81 -25.66
C PRO A 102 -8.14 7.50 -26.36
N GLU A 103 -7.20 6.84 -27.04
CA GLU A 103 -7.43 5.56 -27.70
C GLU A 103 -7.85 4.42 -26.75
N TRP A 104 -7.66 4.59 -25.42
CA TRP A 104 -8.09 3.62 -24.41
C TRP A 104 -9.53 3.86 -23.92
N ASP A 105 -10.23 4.89 -24.42
CA ASP A 105 -11.58 5.25 -23.95
C ASP A 105 -12.56 4.07 -23.97
N ALA A 106 -12.50 3.22 -24.99
CA ALA A 106 -13.35 2.04 -25.11
C ALA A 106 -13.09 0.99 -24.01
N TYR A 107 -11.82 0.81 -23.60
CA TYR A 107 -11.43 -0.11 -22.53
C TYR A 107 -11.71 0.47 -21.13
N ILE A 108 -11.74 1.79 -21.04
CA ILE A 108 -11.87 2.54 -19.80
C ILE A 108 -13.31 2.92 -19.49
N ALA A 109 -14.21 2.93 -20.48
CA ALA A 109 -15.62 3.27 -20.31
C ALA A 109 -16.28 2.63 -19.07
N PRO A 110 -16.05 1.34 -18.74
CA PRO A 110 -16.62 0.72 -17.53
C PRO A 110 -16.06 1.25 -16.20
N TYR A 111 -14.90 1.91 -16.22
CA TYR A 111 -14.15 2.38 -15.05
C TYR A 111 -14.11 3.92 -14.94
N ARG A 112 -14.77 4.64 -15.85
CA ARG A 112 -14.67 6.11 -15.98
C ARG A 112 -15.03 6.85 -14.68
N GLU A 113 -16.10 6.45 -14.00
CA GLU A 113 -16.51 7.04 -12.72
C GLU A 113 -15.46 6.84 -11.62
N ARG A 114 -14.83 5.66 -11.60
CA ARG A 114 -13.78 5.32 -10.63
C ARG A 114 -12.52 6.14 -10.88
N LEU A 115 -12.16 6.35 -12.14
CA LEU A 115 -11.04 7.21 -12.53
C LEU A 115 -11.28 8.66 -12.13
N GLU A 116 -12.49 9.16 -12.31
CA GLU A 116 -12.88 10.52 -11.91
C GLU A 116 -12.79 10.71 -10.39
N MET A 117 -13.22 9.70 -9.61
CA MET A 117 -13.03 9.69 -8.16
C MET A 117 -11.54 9.78 -7.78
N TYR A 118 -10.67 9.00 -8.44
CA TYR A 118 -9.23 9.05 -8.16
C TYR A 118 -8.61 10.39 -8.56
N ARG A 119 -9.06 11.02 -9.65
CA ARG A 119 -8.62 12.36 -10.07
C ARG A 119 -8.92 13.38 -8.97
N ARG A 120 -10.15 13.39 -8.46
CA ARG A 120 -10.57 14.31 -7.39
C ARG A 120 -9.74 14.10 -6.12
N ALA A 121 -9.59 12.86 -5.68
CA ALA A 121 -8.77 12.54 -4.51
C ALA A 121 -7.30 12.95 -4.67
N ALA A 122 -6.74 12.81 -5.86
CA ALA A 122 -5.37 13.23 -6.16
C ALA A 122 -5.19 14.77 -6.08
N VAL A 123 -6.22 15.52 -6.49
CA VAL A 123 -6.24 16.99 -6.45
C VAL A 123 -6.41 17.50 -5.03
N GLU A 124 -7.35 16.93 -4.27
CA GLU A 124 -7.53 17.23 -2.84
C GLU A 124 -6.26 16.97 -2.03
N ALA A 125 -5.51 15.92 -2.39
CA ALA A 125 -4.23 15.59 -1.78
C ALA A 125 -3.05 16.46 -2.29
N GLY A 126 -3.27 17.35 -3.27
CA GLY A 126 -2.24 18.24 -3.83
C GLY A 126 -1.17 17.50 -4.66
N LEU A 127 -1.50 16.34 -5.21
CA LEU A 127 -0.56 15.46 -5.90
C LEU A 127 -0.57 15.62 -7.43
N VAL A 128 -1.63 16.23 -7.95
CA VAL A 128 -1.77 16.60 -9.36
C VAL A 128 -2.47 17.96 -9.42
N ASN A 129 -1.96 18.86 -10.26
CA ASN A 129 -2.69 20.06 -10.63
C ASN A 129 -3.61 19.69 -11.80
N LEU A 130 -4.93 19.87 -11.66
CA LEU A 130 -5.90 19.81 -12.77
C LEU A 130 -5.80 21.05 -13.67
N ILE A 131 -4.63 21.68 -13.76
CA ILE A 131 -4.43 22.69 -14.79
C ILE A 131 -4.14 21.89 -16.05
N ASP A 132 -5.13 21.84 -16.91
CA ASP A 132 -5.07 21.26 -18.24
C ASP A 132 -3.77 21.72 -18.94
N ASP A 133 -2.89 20.77 -19.25
CA ASP A 133 -1.89 20.99 -20.28
C ASP A 133 -2.65 20.84 -21.61
N ASP A 134 -2.91 21.97 -22.26
CA ASP A 134 -3.44 22.09 -23.63
C ASP A 134 -2.80 21.13 -24.64
#